data_AF-A0A497Q952-F1
#
_entry.id   AF-A0A497Q952-F1
#
_cell.length_a   1.000
_cell.length_b   1.000
_cell.length_c   1.000
_cell.angle_alpha   90.00
_cell.angle_beta   90.00
_cell.angle_gamma   90.00
#
_symmetry.space_group_name_H-M   'P 1'
#
loop_
_entity.id
_entity.type
_entity.pdbx_description
1 polymer ?
#
loop_
_entity_poly.entity_id
_entity_poly.type
_entity_poly.pdbx_seq_one_letter_code
_entity_poly.pdbx_strand_id
1 'polypeptide(L)'
;MASAESVPAPTWRQRSPGIGGRSLLNLVNLLLRDTSHRLTTLQRGGGPDPEVYVVTRVDWRGANPASPVLVRLPRLLSILEALRGTRGVPSEIYLDSTDGIIVNIPTGIRDSELSNGTKSGVKQLVGLVEDTVNHLYSTVIEVEEWFWKAARQRGFSPEIVERIGRCEPHYDSPSHRLRFEELLHSYFSIRFRVYRAEGCLRVEGRR
;
A
#
# COMPACT_ATOMS: atom_id res chain seq x y z
N MET A 1 30.06 -28.21 -16.99
CA MET A 1 29.33 -27.33 -16.05
C MET A 1 28.36 -26.51 -16.88
N ALA A 2 27.08 -26.46 -16.52
CA ALA A 2 26.09 -25.67 -17.27
C ALA A 2 25.99 -24.27 -16.64
N SER A 3 26.21 -23.23 -17.43
CA SER A 3 25.94 -21.85 -17.00
C SER A 3 24.42 -21.69 -16.89
N ALA A 4 23.93 -21.44 -15.67
CA ALA A 4 22.54 -21.04 -15.50
C ALA A 4 22.36 -19.62 -16.07
N GLU A 5 21.73 -19.51 -17.23
CA GLU A 5 21.29 -18.21 -17.74
C GLU A 5 20.33 -17.60 -16.72
N SER A 6 20.76 -16.50 -16.08
CA SER A 6 19.94 -15.77 -15.13
C SER A 6 18.83 -15.06 -15.89
N VAL A 7 17.69 -15.74 -16.07
CA VAL A 7 16.49 -15.18 -16.69
C VAL A 7 16.20 -13.82 -16.04
N PRO A 8 16.31 -12.70 -16.78
CA PRO A 8 16.23 -11.38 -16.16
C PRO A 8 14.85 -11.18 -15.56
N ALA A 9 14.81 -10.88 -14.25
CA ALA A 9 13.57 -10.75 -13.50
C ALA A 9 12.59 -9.81 -14.24
N PRO A 10 11.34 -10.23 -14.50
CA PRO A 10 10.51 -9.68 -15.56
C PRO A 10 10.16 -8.22 -15.26
N THR A 11 10.91 -7.30 -15.87
CA THR A 11 10.96 -5.89 -15.45
C THR A 11 9.60 -5.24 -15.68
N TRP A 12 9.10 -4.50 -14.68
CA TRP A 12 7.98 -3.60 -14.89
C TRP A 12 8.51 -2.33 -15.53
N ARG A 13 7.81 -1.84 -16.56
CA ARG A 13 8.04 -0.50 -17.11
C ARG A 13 6.70 0.20 -17.22
N GLN A 14 6.64 1.44 -16.74
CA GLN A 14 5.56 2.35 -17.09
C GLN A 14 5.65 2.58 -18.61
N ARG A 15 4.59 2.29 -19.34
CA ARG A 15 4.56 2.43 -20.80
C ARG A 15 3.29 3.16 -21.17
N SER A 16 3.44 4.28 -21.87
CA SER A 16 2.33 5.13 -22.29
C SER A 16 1.36 4.32 -23.18
N PRO A 17 0.05 4.27 -22.85
CA PRO A 17 -0.90 3.28 -23.40
C PRO A 17 -1.17 3.38 -24.92
N GLY A 18 -2.15 2.63 -25.44
CA GLY A 18 -2.66 2.81 -26.80
C GLY A 18 -3.16 4.24 -27.06
N ILE A 19 -3.27 4.65 -28.33
CA ILE A 19 -3.66 6.05 -28.68
C ILE A 19 -5.07 6.39 -28.15
N GLY A 20 -6.00 5.43 -28.20
CA GLY A 20 -7.33 5.55 -27.56
C GLY A 20 -7.24 5.61 -26.03
N GLY A 21 -6.63 4.59 -25.41
CA GLY A 21 -6.46 4.48 -23.96
C GLY A 21 -5.82 5.72 -23.32
N ARG A 22 -4.72 6.24 -23.90
CA ARG A 22 -4.08 7.51 -23.49
C ARG A 22 -5.08 8.68 -23.41
N SER A 23 -5.92 8.82 -24.44
CA SER A 23 -6.84 9.96 -24.54
C SER A 23 -7.90 9.89 -23.44
N LEU A 24 -8.40 8.70 -23.13
CA LEU A 24 -9.37 8.46 -22.06
C LEU A 24 -8.76 8.61 -20.66
N LEU A 25 -7.60 8.00 -20.43
CA LEU A 25 -6.88 8.05 -19.14
C LEU A 25 -6.40 9.47 -18.82
N ASN A 26 -5.91 10.24 -19.81
CA ASN A 26 -5.55 11.64 -19.62
C ASN A 26 -6.78 12.50 -19.29
N LEU A 27 -7.92 12.27 -19.93
CA LEU A 27 -9.16 13.00 -19.62
C LEU A 27 -9.65 12.73 -18.20
N VAL A 28 -9.60 11.47 -17.74
CA VAL A 28 -9.95 11.13 -16.34
C VAL A 28 -8.93 11.72 -15.35
N ASN A 29 -7.63 11.68 -15.66
CA ASN A 29 -6.60 12.33 -14.84
C ASN A 29 -6.74 13.88 -14.77
N LEU A 30 -7.32 14.51 -15.80
CA LEU A 30 -7.65 15.94 -15.78
C LEU A 30 -8.89 16.23 -14.93
N LEU A 31 -9.88 15.33 -14.88
CA LEU A 31 -11.04 15.44 -13.99
C LEU A 31 -10.66 15.17 -12.52
N LEU A 32 -9.78 14.19 -12.28
CA LEU A 32 -9.28 13.82 -10.95
C LEU A 32 -8.09 14.68 -10.47
N ARG A 33 -7.70 15.72 -11.22
CA ARG A 33 -6.49 16.54 -10.96
C ARG A 33 -6.42 17.12 -9.54
N ASP A 34 -7.60 17.44 -8.99
CA ASP A 34 -7.82 18.08 -7.68
C ASP A 34 -7.99 17.03 -6.55
N THR A 35 -7.77 15.75 -6.84
CA THR A 35 -7.84 14.61 -5.91
C THR A 35 -6.47 13.96 -5.68
N SER A 36 -6.37 13.05 -4.71
CA SER A 36 -5.17 12.22 -4.48
C SER A 36 -5.07 11.00 -5.39
N HIS A 37 -6.00 10.82 -6.35
CA HIS A 37 -6.12 9.62 -7.19
C HIS A 37 -5.74 9.91 -8.64
N ARG A 38 -4.98 9.01 -9.27
CA ARG A 38 -4.61 9.08 -10.69
C ARG A 38 -4.58 7.68 -11.31
N LEU A 39 -4.92 7.58 -12.59
CA LEU A 39 -4.80 6.35 -13.36
C LEU A 39 -3.47 6.29 -14.11
N THR A 40 -2.85 5.11 -14.13
CA THR A 40 -1.64 4.82 -14.91
C THR A 40 -1.68 3.41 -15.50
N THR A 41 -0.82 3.11 -16.47
CA THR A 41 -0.69 1.76 -17.06
C THR A 41 0.70 1.19 -16.83
N LEU A 42 0.77 -0.05 -16.36
CA LEU A 42 2.01 -0.78 -16.14
C LEU A 42 2.04 -2.01 -17.06
N GLN A 43 3.16 -2.23 -17.75
CA GLN A 43 3.35 -3.41 -18.59
C GLN A 43 4.44 -4.31 -18.01
N ARG A 44 4.17 -5.62 -18.00
CA ARG A 44 5.17 -6.66 -17.73
C ARG A 44 5.99 -6.86 -19.00
N GLY A 45 7.33 -6.83 -18.90
CA GLY A 45 8.19 -7.14 -20.04
C GLY A 45 7.81 -8.49 -20.67
N GLY A 46 7.49 -8.47 -21.97
CA GLY A 46 7.01 -9.64 -22.73
C GLY A 46 5.49 -9.85 -22.77
N GLY A 47 4.69 -9.15 -21.95
CA GLY A 47 3.22 -9.23 -21.99
C GLY A 47 2.64 -8.34 -23.11
N PRO A 48 1.63 -8.81 -23.89
CA PRO A 48 1.11 -8.05 -25.04
C PRO A 48 0.30 -6.80 -24.66
N ASP A 49 -0.32 -6.80 -23.47
CA ASP A 49 -1.36 -5.84 -23.07
C ASP A 49 -1.02 -5.20 -21.71
N PRO A 50 -1.07 -3.86 -21.54
CA PRO A 50 -0.88 -3.20 -20.24
C PRO A 50 -2.07 -3.38 -19.30
N GLU A 51 -1.80 -3.42 -18.00
CA GLU A 51 -2.82 -3.39 -16.93
C GLU A 51 -2.97 -1.96 -16.40
N VAL A 52 -4.21 -1.57 -16.06
CA VAL A 52 -4.57 -0.28 -15.47
C VAL A 52 -4.44 -0.30 -13.95
N TYR A 53 -3.83 0.74 -13.40
CA TYR A 53 -3.54 0.91 -11.98
C TYR A 53 -4.07 2.25 -11.45
N VAL A 54 -4.65 2.23 -10.25
CA VAL A 54 -4.94 3.44 -9.47
C VAL A 54 -3.72 3.78 -8.63
N VAL A 55 -3.03 4.85 -9.00
CA VAL A 55 -2.03 5.52 -8.16
C VAL A 55 -2.79 6.37 -7.15
N THR A 56 -2.59 6.13 -5.86
CA THR A 56 -3.23 6.93 -4.81
C THR A 56 -2.30 7.19 -3.64
N ARG A 57 -2.49 8.33 -2.97
CA ARG A 57 -1.84 8.69 -1.71
C ARG A 57 -2.74 8.27 -0.54
N VAL A 58 -2.27 7.32 0.26
CA VAL A 58 -2.98 6.78 1.44
C VAL A 58 -2.33 7.34 2.72
N ASP A 59 -3.13 7.85 3.65
CA ASP A 59 -2.64 8.16 5.00
C ASP A 59 -2.61 6.91 5.90
N TRP A 60 -1.58 6.86 6.74
CA TRP A 60 -1.29 5.83 7.71
C TRP A 60 -0.96 6.40 9.09
N ARG A 61 -0.81 7.73 9.22
CA ARG A 61 -0.48 8.39 10.49
C ARG A 61 -1.69 8.61 11.38
N GLY A 62 -2.87 8.78 10.79
CA GLY A 62 -4.12 9.01 11.49
C GLY A 62 -4.20 10.42 12.09
N ALA A 63 -5.32 10.70 12.75
CA ALA A 63 -5.71 12.07 13.15
C ALA A 63 -4.76 12.80 14.11
N ASN A 64 -3.86 12.09 14.81
CA ASN A 64 -2.90 12.70 15.73
C ASN A 64 -1.46 12.54 15.21
N PRO A 65 -0.83 13.59 14.64
CA PRO A 65 0.56 13.52 14.15
C PRO A 65 1.61 13.37 15.26
N ALA A 66 1.27 13.61 16.54
CA ALA A 66 2.18 13.43 17.68
C ALA A 66 2.17 12.00 18.28
N SER A 67 1.29 11.09 17.83
CA SER A 67 1.29 9.71 18.34
C SER A 67 2.55 8.93 17.92
N PRO A 68 3.06 7.99 18.76
CA PRO A 68 4.25 7.22 18.43
C PRO A 68 4.08 6.34 17.18
N VAL A 69 5.16 6.13 16.44
CA VAL A 69 5.16 5.22 15.28
C VAL A 69 4.65 3.81 15.66
N LEU A 70 4.93 3.34 16.88
CA LEU A 70 4.55 2.00 17.36
C LEU A 70 3.04 1.71 17.27
N VAL A 71 2.18 2.69 17.60
CA VAL A 71 0.71 2.53 17.51
C VAL A 71 0.18 2.67 16.07
N ARG A 72 0.97 3.23 15.15
CA ARG A 72 0.65 3.36 13.72
C ARG A 72 1.09 2.17 12.87
N LEU A 73 2.04 1.36 13.34
CA LEU A 73 2.51 0.19 12.60
C LEU A 73 1.38 -0.78 12.19
N PRO A 74 0.34 -1.06 13.01
CA PRO A 74 -0.81 -1.85 12.58
C PRO A 74 -1.53 -1.31 11.34
N ARG A 75 -1.82 0.00 11.28
CA ARG A 75 -2.44 0.65 10.11
C ARG A 75 -1.54 0.50 8.88
N LEU A 76 -0.26 0.82 9.04
CA LEU A 76 0.73 0.75 7.98
C LEU A 76 0.88 -0.68 7.42
N LEU A 77 1.02 -1.67 8.29
CA LEU A 77 1.16 -3.06 7.88
C LEU A 77 -0.14 -3.61 7.27
N SER A 78 -1.31 -3.16 7.71
CA SER A 78 -2.59 -3.51 7.09
C SER A 78 -2.71 -2.98 5.65
N ILE A 79 -2.22 -1.77 5.36
CA ILE A 79 -2.12 -1.24 3.98
C ILE A 79 -1.21 -2.11 3.11
N LEU A 80 -0.06 -2.55 3.66
CA LEU A 80 0.91 -3.37 2.92
C LEU A 80 0.44 -4.81 2.73
N GLU A 81 -0.30 -5.37 3.70
CA GLU A 81 -0.90 -6.70 3.66
C GLU A 81 -2.08 -6.76 2.68
N ALA A 82 -2.93 -5.72 2.64
CA ALA A 82 -3.99 -5.58 1.63
C ALA A 82 -3.44 -5.46 0.20
N LEU A 83 -2.23 -4.91 0.05
CA LEU A 83 -1.51 -4.84 -1.23
C LEU A 83 -0.57 -6.02 -1.49
N ARG A 84 -0.51 -7.03 -0.61
CA ARG A 84 0.47 -8.13 -0.66
C ARG A 84 0.43 -8.87 -1.99
N GLY A 85 1.62 -9.06 -2.59
CA GLY A 85 1.77 -9.71 -3.90
C GLY A 85 1.53 -8.80 -5.12
N THR A 86 1.03 -7.58 -4.93
CA THR A 86 0.71 -6.65 -6.04
C THR A 86 1.88 -5.74 -6.43
N ARG A 87 1.72 -4.99 -7.54
CA ARG A 87 2.57 -3.84 -7.87
C ARG A 87 2.40 -2.64 -6.93
N GLY A 88 1.41 -2.64 -6.04
CA GLY A 88 1.14 -1.53 -5.15
C GLY A 88 2.11 -1.33 -4.00
N VAL A 89 2.68 -2.41 -3.45
CA VAL A 89 3.54 -2.36 -2.26
C VAL A 89 4.80 -1.49 -2.47
N PRO A 90 5.03 -0.42 -1.70
CA PRO A 90 6.32 0.28 -1.70
C PRO A 90 7.42 -0.60 -1.06
N SER A 91 8.64 -0.53 -1.58
CA SER A 91 9.77 -1.27 -1.01
C SER A 91 10.35 -0.62 0.24
N GLU A 92 10.24 0.71 0.36
CA GLU A 92 10.76 1.53 1.45
C GLU A 92 9.75 2.63 1.78
N ILE A 93 9.61 2.95 3.07
CA ILE A 93 8.58 3.84 3.60
C ILE A 93 9.20 4.73 4.68
N TYR A 94 9.27 6.02 4.40
CA TYR A 94 9.77 7.04 5.31
C TYR A 94 8.70 7.36 6.36
N LEU A 95 8.95 6.97 7.62
CA LEU A 95 8.01 7.04 8.75
C LEU A 95 7.88 8.46 9.32
N ASP A 96 8.85 9.31 9.01
CA ASP A 96 8.92 10.75 9.26
C ASP A 96 8.13 11.59 8.24
N SER A 97 7.85 11.05 7.05
CA SER A 97 7.04 11.69 5.99
C SER A 97 5.62 12.07 6.45
N THR A 98 5.23 13.33 6.19
CA THR A 98 3.86 13.84 6.31
C THR A 98 2.96 13.45 5.14
N ASP A 99 3.54 13.05 4.02
CA ASP A 99 2.88 12.99 2.71
C ASP A 99 2.11 11.68 2.46
N GLY A 100 1.83 10.91 3.51
CA GLY A 100 1.28 9.57 3.41
C GLY A 100 2.18 8.63 2.60
N ILE A 101 1.59 7.67 1.91
CA ILE A 101 2.28 6.67 1.09
C ILE A 101 1.62 6.61 -0.28
N ILE A 102 2.44 6.64 -1.33
CA ILE A 102 1.98 6.43 -2.72
C ILE A 102 1.92 4.92 -2.97
N VAL A 103 0.74 4.41 -3.34
CA VAL A 103 0.50 3.00 -3.69
C VAL A 103 -0.11 2.90 -5.08
N ASN A 104 0.18 1.80 -5.78
CA ASN A 104 -0.38 1.49 -7.10
C ASN A 104 -1.34 0.30 -6.99
N ILE A 105 -2.62 0.55 -6.78
CA ILE A 105 -3.63 -0.52 -6.66
C ILE A 105 -3.91 -1.10 -8.06
N PRO A 106 -3.78 -2.43 -8.28
CA PRO A 106 -4.20 -3.05 -9.54
C PRO A 106 -5.73 -2.96 -9.66
N THR A 107 -6.23 -2.61 -10.84
CA THR A 107 -7.67 -2.66 -11.12
C THR A 107 -8.14 -4.00 -11.68
N GLY A 108 -7.19 -4.86 -12.11
CA GLY A 108 -7.48 -6.08 -12.88
C GLY A 108 -7.89 -5.84 -14.34
N ILE A 109 -8.20 -4.59 -14.72
CA ILE A 109 -8.64 -4.21 -16.08
C ILE A 109 -7.43 -3.87 -16.96
N ARG A 110 -7.51 -4.23 -18.25
CA ARG A 110 -6.48 -3.97 -19.26
C ARG A 110 -6.77 -2.75 -20.13
N ASP A 111 -5.74 -2.20 -20.77
CA ASP A 111 -5.87 -1.06 -21.71
C ASP A 111 -6.77 -1.44 -22.92
N SER A 112 -6.79 -2.71 -23.33
CA SER A 112 -7.67 -3.23 -24.38
C SER A 112 -9.14 -3.40 -23.99
N GLU A 113 -9.47 -3.43 -22.70
CA GLU A 113 -10.81 -3.65 -22.16
C GLU A 113 -11.58 -2.33 -21.92
N LEU A 114 -10.93 -1.18 -22.19
CA LEU A 114 -11.49 0.15 -22.01
C LEU A 114 -12.53 0.51 -23.09
N SER A 115 -13.62 1.16 -22.67
CA SER A 115 -14.69 1.60 -23.59
C SER A 115 -14.16 2.57 -24.66
N ASN A 116 -14.33 2.20 -25.94
CA ASN A 116 -14.06 3.06 -27.10
C ASN A 116 -14.90 4.37 -27.11
N GLY A 117 -15.99 4.44 -26.35
CA GLY A 117 -16.80 5.65 -26.20
C GLY A 117 -16.30 6.52 -25.06
N THR A 118 -15.99 7.80 -25.32
CA THR A 118 -15.41 8.71 -24.31
C THR A 118 -16.30 8.93 -23.10
N LYS A 119 -17.61 9.22 -23.29
CA LYS A 119 -18.53 9.50 -22.17
C LYS A 119 -18.82 8.27 -21.30
N SER A 120 -18.89 7.08 -21.90
CA SER A 120 -19.02 5.81 -21.18
C SER A 120 -17.73 5.42 -20.48
N GLY A 121 -16.59 5.51 -21.17
CA GLY A 121 -15.27 5.18 -20.62
C GLY A 121 -14.84 6.09 -19.47
N VAL A 122 -15.16 7.38 -19.51
CA VAL A 122 -14.92 8.29 -18.37
C VAL A 122 -15.74 7.85 -17.16
N LYS A 123 -17.04 7.54 -17.33
CA LYS A 123 -17.87 7.03 -16.21
C LYS A 123 -17.35 5.71 -15.66
N GLN A 124 -17.00 4.78 -16.54
CA GLN A 124 -16.42 3.48 -16.19
C GLN A 124 -15.13 3.63 -15.37
N LEU A 125 -14.22 4.49 -15.82
CA LEU A 125 -12.93 4.72 -15.15
C LEU A 125 -13.04 5.52 -13.84
N VAL A 126 -13.97 6.46 -13.72
CA VAL A 126 -14.21 7.16 -12.44
C VAL A 126 -14.80 6.20 -11.41
N GLY A 127 -15.83 5.42 -11.77
CA GLY A 127 -16.37 4.38 -10.90
C GLY A 127 -15.32 3.34 -10.52
N LEU A 128 -14.48 2.91 -11.47
CA LEU A 128 -13.37 1.99 -11.20
C LEU A 128 -12.37 2.55 -10.19
N VAL A 129 -12.05 3.85 -10.23
CA VAL A 129 -11.19 4.51 -9.22
C VAL A 129 -11.85 4.48 -7.86
N GLU A 130 -13.13 4.86 -7.78
CA GLU A 130 -13.92 4.86 -6.54
C GLU A 130 -14.00 3.45 -5.94
N ASP A 131 -14.43 2.44 -6.72
CA ASP A 131 -14.53 1.04 -6.30
C ASP A 131 -13.18 0.46 -5.84
N THR A 132 -12.10 0.72 -6.59
CA THR A 132 -10.75 0.23 -6.27
C THR A 132 -10.21 0.84 -4.98
N VAL A 133 -10.45 2.14 -4.75
CA VAL A 133 -10.02 2.85 -3.54
C VAL A 133 -10.88 2.44 -2.33
N ASN A 134 -12.19 2.31 -2.51
CA ASN A 134 -13.11 1.84 -1.48
C ASN A 134 -12.78 0.40 -1.05
N HIS A 135 -12.51 -0.50 -2.00
CA HIS A 135 -12.12 -1.88 -1.70
C HIS A 135 -10.83 -1.93 -0.86
N LEU A 136 -9.78 -1.16 -1.24
CA LEU A 136 -8.57 -1.07 -0.43
C LEU A 136 -8.88 -0.60 1.00
N TYR A 137 -9.63 0.51 1.17
CA TYR A 137 -9.89 1.04 2.49
C TYR A 137 -10.70 0.08 3.38
N SER A 138 -11.71 -0.61 2.83
CA SER A 138 -12.47 -1.64 3.56
C SER A 138 -11.57 -2.79 4.00
N THR A 139 -10.77 -3.37 3.10
CA THR A 139 -9.85 -4.47 3.46
C THR A 139 -8.81 -4.04 4.49
N VAL A 140 -8.30 -2.80 4.43
CA VAL A 140 -7.35 -2.29 5.44
C VAL A 140 -8.03 -2.12 6.81
N ILE A 141 -9.28 -1.66 6.86
CA ILE A 141 -10.05 -1.57 8.11
C ILE A 141 -10.30 -2.97 8.69
N GLU A 142 -10.78 -3.93 7.89
CA GLU A 142 -11.00 -5.30 8.34
C GLU A 142 -9.74 -5.95 8.91
N VAL A 143 -8.61 -5.88 8.18
CA VAL A 143 -7.33 -6.47 8.61
C VAL A 143 -6.82 -5.83 9.90
N GLU A 144 -7.00 -4.52 10.07
CA GLU A 144 -6.62 -3.78 11.27
C GLU A 144 -7.53 -4.08 12.47
N GLU A 145 -8.86 -4.21 12.27
CA GLU A 145 -9.79 -4.61 13.32
C GLU A 145 -9.51 -6.03 13.82
N TRP A 146 -9.27 -6.97 12.91
CA TRP A 146 -8.86 -8.34 13.29
C TRP A 146 -7.50 -8.37 13.98
N PHE A 147 -6.54 -7.52 13.58
CA PHE A 147 -5.28 -7.36 14.30
C PHE A 147 -5.53 -6.89 15.73
N TRP A 148 -6.26 -5.79 15.92
CA TRP A 148 -6.51 -5.25 17.26
C TRP A 148 -7.33 -6.19 18.14
N LYS A 149 -8.23 -6.98 17.56
CA LYS A 149 -8.97 -8.05 18.25
C LYS A 149 -8.02 -9.15 18.77
N ALA A 150 -7.04 -9.58 17.97
CA ALA A 150 -6.01 -10.51 18.40
C ALA A 150 -5.01 -9.88 19.41
N ALA A 151 -4.66 -8.61 19.23
CA ALA A 151 -3.77 -7.87 20.11
C ALA A 151 -4.34 -7.71 21.53
N ARG A 152 -5.64 -7.43 21.65
CA ARG A 152 -6.36 -7.35 22.93
C ARG A 152 -6.31 -8.67 23.70
N GLN A 153 -6.38 -9.81 23.02
CA GLN A 153 -6.23 -11.14 23.65
C GLN A 153 -4.82 -11.38 24.23
N ARG A 154 -3.80 -10.64 23.77
CA ARG A 154 -2.44 -10.63 24.34
C ARG A 154 -2.18 -9.41 25.26
N GLY A 155 -3.22 -8.68 25.66
CA GLY A 155 -3.12 -7.54 26.59
C GLY A 155 -2.77 -6.18 25.95
N PHE A 156 -2.77 -6.07 24.61
CA PHE A 156 -2.45 -4.82 23.92
C PHE A 156 -3.71 -4.11 23.39
N SER A 157 -3.90 -2.85 23.82
CA SER A 157 -4.82 -1.87 23.20
C SER A 157 -4.01 -0.77 22.49
N PRO A 158 -4.62 0.03 21.59
CA PRO A 158 -3.94 1.19 20.99
C PRO A 158 -3.37 2.15 22.05
N GLU A 159 -4.13 2.39 23.13
CA GLU A 159 -3.70 3.23 24.26
C GLU A 159 -2.46 2.67 24.95
N ILE A 160 -2.44 1.36 25.25
CA ILE A 160 -1.29 0.69 25.89
C ILE A 160 -0.06 0.76 24.98
N VAL A 161 -0.23 0.55 23.67
CA VAL A 161 0.85 0.63 22.68
C VAL A 161 1.35 2.07 22.51
N GLU A 162 0.49 3.08 22.64
CA GLU A 162 0.89 4.48 22.69
C GLU A 162 1.71 4.79 23.96
N ARG A 163 1.29 4.33 25.16
CA ARG A 163 2.09 4.51 26.40
C ARG A 163 3.47 3.86 26.32
N ILE A 164 3.56 2.64 25.78
CA ILE A 164 4.84 1.97 25.48
C ILE A 164 5.66 2.78 24.46
N GLY A 165 5.01 3.29 23.42
CA GLY A 165 5.66 4.10 22.38
C GLY A 165 6.19 5.46 22.87
N ARG A 166 5.58 6.01 23.93
CA ARG A 166 6.00 7.24 24.63
C ARG A 166 7.00 7.00 25.75
N CYS A 167 7.27 5.73 26.11
CA CYS A 167 8.05 5.34 27.29
C CYS A 167 7.50 5.93 28.60
N GLU A 168 6.17 5.92 28.76
CA GLU A 168 5.52 6.33 30.02
C GLU A 168 5.92 5.38 31.18
N PRO A 169 6.01 5.86 32.44
CA PRO A 169 6.39 5.02 33.58
C PRO A 169 5.55 3.75 33.70
N HIS A 170 6.19 2.62 34.00
CA HIS A 170 5.63 1.27 34.03
C HIS A 170 5.31 0.65 32.65
N TYR A 171 5.39 1.43 31.56
CA TYR A 171 5.26 0.97 30.17
C TYR A 171 6.58 1.02 29.40
N ASP A 172 7.63 1.59 30.01
CA ASP A 172 8.99 1.78 29.51
C ASP A 172 9.82 0.49 29.33
N SER A 173 9.36 -0.64 29.86
CA SER A 173 10.06 -1.93 29.76
C SER A 173 10.29 -2.34 28.28
N PRO A 174 11.54 -2.61 27.86
CA PRO A 174 11.83 -3.05 26.49
C PRO A 174 11.15 -4.38 26.15
N SER A 175 10.81 -5.20 27.15
CA SER A 175 10.09 -6.46 26.98
C SER A 175 8.66 -6.28 26.45
N HIS A 176 7.96 -5.19 26.82
CA HIS A 176 6.62 -4.88 26.32
C HIS A 176 6.67 -4.52 24.84
N ARG A 177 7.65 -3.71 24.45
CA ARG A 177 7.88 -3.33 23.06
C ARG A 177 8.24 -4.54 22.19
N LEU A 178 9.17 -5.38 22.66
CA LEU A 178 9.59 -6.58 21.93
C LEU A 178 8.43 -7.55 21.72
N ARG A 179 7.61 -7.83 22.74
CA ARG A 179 6.40 -8.67 22.61
C ARG A 179 5.36 -8.11 21.62
N PHE A 180 5.26 -6.79 21.49
CA PHE A 180 4.38 -6.18 20.49
C PHE A 180 4.99 -6.28 19.08
N GLU A 181 6.29 -6.04 18.92
CA GLU A 181 6.99 -6.21 17.65
C GLU A 181 6.97 -7.68 17.18
N GLU A 182 7.10 -8.66 18.08
CA GLU A 182 6.84 -10.10 17.84
C GLU A 182 5.40 -10.38 17.40
N LEU A 183 4.40 -9.76 18.05
CA LEU A 183 2.99 -9.89 17.66
C LEU A 183 2.76 -9.39 16.22
N LEU A 184 3.29 -8.22 15.87
CA LEU A 184 3.21 -7.69 14.49
C LEU A 184 3.80 -8.68 13.48
N HIS A 185 5.01 -9.19 13.74
CA HIS A 185 5.67 -10.18 12.89
C HIS A 185 4.97 -11.55 12.86
N SER A 186 4.18 -11.90 13.87
CA SER A 186 3.42 -13.16 13.92
C SER A 186 2.04 -13.08 13.23
N TYR A 187 1.51 -11.87 13.01
CA TYR A 187 0.19 -11.64 12.43
C TYR A 187 0.26 -11.24 10.95
N PHE A 188 1.10 -10.25 10.63
CA PHE A 188 1.27 -9.80 9.25
C PHE A 188 2.20 -10.77 8.50
N SER A 189 1.73 -11.28 7.36
CA SER A 189 2.50 -12.25 6.56
C SER A 189 3.56 -11.54 5.70
N ILE A 190 3.38 -10.25 5.43
CA ILE A 190 4.39 -9.45 4.76
C ILE A 190 5.64 -9.30 5.64
N ARG A 191 6.82 -9.55 5.06
CA ARG A 191 8.09 -9.38 5.76
C ARG A 191 8.53 -7.92 5.70
N PHE A 192 8.94 -7.36 6.83
CA PHE A 192 9.40 -5.98 6.94
C PHE A 192 10.49 -5.84 8.01
N ARG A 193 11.26 -4.75 7.97
CA ARG A 193 12.15 -4.31 9.06
C ARG A 193 12.04 -2.80 9.26
N VAL A 194 12.07 -2.38 10.52
CA VAL A 194 12.00 -0.97 10.92
C VAL A 194 13.40 -0.46 11.27
N TYR A 195 14.03 0.23 10.32
CA TYR A 195 15.33 0.89 10.46
C TYR A 195 15.17 2.22 11.19
N ARG A 196 15.04 2.16 12.52
CA ARG A 196 14.76 3.32 13.38
C ARG A 196 15.76 4.47 13.22
N ALA A 197 17.03 4.18 12.93
CA ALA A 197 18.08 5.18 12.71
C ALA A 197 17.92 5.95 11.39
N GLU A 198 17.20 5.39 10.41
CA GLU A 198 16.93 6.00 9.10
C GLU A 198 15.49 6.53 9.01
N GLY A 199 14.70 6.40 10.08
CA GLY A 199 13.26 6.67 10.04
C GLY A 199 12.48 5.78 9.08
N CYS A 200 13.01 4.64 8.63
CA CYS A 200 12.48 3.90 7.48
C CYS A 200 11.90 2.52 7.85
N LEU A 201 10.76 2.14 7.26
CA LEU A 201 10.29 0.75 7.18
C LEU A 201 10.60 0.21 5.79
N ARG A 202 11.45 -0.80 5.71
CA ARG A 202 11.76 -1.52 4.45
C ARG A 202 10.98 -2.83 4.39
N VAL A 203 10.45 -3.15 3.22
CA VAL A 203 9.61 -4.33 2.97
C VAL A 203 10.45 -5.43 2.30
N GLU A 204 10.72 -6.50 3.04
CA GLU A 204 11.60 -7.61 2.62
C GLU A 204 10.82 -8.65 1.77
N GLY A 205 10.10 -8.18 0.76
CA GLY A 205 9.02 -8.93 0.11
C GLY A 205 8.83 -8.65 -1.39
N ARG A 206 9.91 -8.43 -2.17
CA ARG A 206 9.85 -8.33 -3.64
C ARG A 206 11.01 -9.00 -4.35
N ARG A 207 10.87 -10.30 -4.60
CA ARG A 207 11.51 -11.06 -5.70
C ARG A 207 10.52 -12.07 -6.23
#